data_AF-A0A6H2GTW7-F1
#
_entry.id   AF-A0A6H2GTW7-F1
#
_cell.length_a   1.000
_cell.length_b   1.000
_cell.length_c   1.000
_cell.angle_alpha   90.00
_cell.angle_beta   90.00
_cell.angle_gamma   90.00
#
_symmetry.space_group_name_H-M   'P 1'
#
loop_
_entity.id
_entity.type
_entity.pdbx_description
1 polymer ?
#
loop_
_entity_poly.entity_id
_entity_poly.type
_entity_poly.pdbx_seq_one_letter_code
_entity_poly.pdbx_strand_id
1 'polypeptide(L)'
;MKQLRRRLSRQELEEAAALADRIFREEGEPSMGTSFPRIFDPSIGLSLGIVEDGRLVSFIGFVPHQIRIGPALLSACALGSVCTDPDYRGQGHASVLLHEAFHRAERMEAALMLVSGTRSLYRRNGCYAFGSVRRYRIDGSPGRPQALPPNLRVRPMDVDDWFRLKALADAKPAGYLRSIPDFASELASEAVAAMYGFHHEVYVAEAGEQLLAYVVIAAGPIPPGSDLEPFVVEWGGKADRVLPLAREAMRQLGLSSLLLFASAHERRMMDLLEGHPYTSSHNQGTVRIMNLPLLWSQLQPYFAAIAAAAGGEIPDWTVERLAEDEHALVLDGRLIPLSARDWTLLLFDGPDAEPDDGPDAFVRQQAEERRLDSADPLPALAVAAAGGTAEAESAAAREAGGAVRGAGSARPDSSGSPRDAEAGRPAQAGSESGSARHLPLTDAEAGLLRSYFPLPFPYTAGLSYI
;
A
#
# COMPACT_ATOMS: atom_id res chain seq x y z
N MET A 1 -23.82 10.65 26.01
CA MET A 1 -22.51 11.18 26.45
C MET A 1 -21.40 10.46 25.70
N LYS A 2 -20.49 11.20 25.05
CA LYS A 2 -19.36 10.66 24.28
C LYS A 2 -18.24 10.13 25.15
N GLN A 3 -17.83 8.88 24.93
CA GLN A 3 -16.76 8.23 25.70
C GLN A 3 -15.73 7.57 24.76
N LEU A 4 -14.45 7.90 24.94
CA LEU A 4 -13.34 7.20 24.30
C LEU A 4 -13.03 5.91 25.07
N ARG A 5 -13.13 4.77 24.39
CA ARG A 5 -12.69 3.47 24.87
C ARG A 5 -11.27 3.20 24.36
N ARG A 6 -10.31 3.22 25.29
CA ARG A 6 -8.89 2.87 25.01
C ARG A 6 -8.61 1.37 24.99
N ARG A 7 -9.59 0.57 25.39
CA ARG A 7 -9.60 -0.87 25.31
C ARG A 7 -11.05 -1.30 25.23
N LEU A 8 -11.32 -2.26 24.36
CA LEU A 8 -12.66 -2.81 24.17
C LEU A 8 -12.74 -4.17 24.88
N SER A 9 -13.87 -4.40 25.55
CA SER A 9 -14.24 -5.73 26.03
C SER A 9 -14.56 -6.67 24.87
N ARG A 10 -14.67 -7.98 25.15
CA ARG A 10 -15.08 -8.97 24.12
C ARG A 10 -16.41 -8.58 23.45
N GLN A 11 -17.39 -8.15 24.25
CA GLN A 11 -18.68 -7.71 23.76
C GLN A 11 -18.56 -6.44 22.88
N GLU A 12 -17.77 -5.45 23.31
CA GLU A 12 -17.54 -4.25 22.50
C GLU A 12 -16.76 -4.54 21.20
N LEU A 13 -15.92 -5.59 21.17
CA LEU A 13 -15.25 -6.05 19.95
C LEU A 13 -16.22 -6.75 19.00
N GLU A 14 -17.18 -7.53 19.52
CA GLU A 14 -18.27 -8.09 18.72
C GLU A 14 -19.16 -6.98 18.14
N GLU A 15 -19.47 -5.94 18.92
CA GLU A 15 -20.16 -4.74 18.44
C GLU A 15 -19.34 -3.99 17.37
N ALA A 16 -18.02 -3.93 17.54
CA ALA A 16 -17.11 -3.32 16.57
C ALA A 16 -17.06 -4.08 15.25
N ALA A 17 -17.01 -5.42 15.30
CA ALA A 17 -17.08 -6.27 14.12
C ALA A 17 -18.42 -6.06 13.39
N ALA A 18 -19.53 -6.07 14.13
CA ALA A 18 -20.85 -5.81 13.55
C ALA A 18 -20.98 -4.40 12.95
N LEU A 19 -20.35 -3.38 13.55
CA LEU A 19 -20.27 -2.04 12.97
C LEU A 19 -19.42 -2.04 11.69
N ALA A 20 -18.27 -2.70 11.69
CA ALA A 20 -17.40 -2.79 10.52
C ALA A 20 -18.09 -3.54 9.37
N ASP A 21 -18.79 -4.63 9.65
CA ASP A 21 -19.56 -5.40 8.67
C ASP A 21 -20.60 -4.53 7.97
N ARG A 22 -21.40 -3.78 8.73
CA ARG A 22 -22.40 -2.85 8.13
C ARG A 22 -21.79 -1.78 7.22
N ILE A 23 -20.51 -1.47 7.38
CA ILE A 23 -19.83 -0.39 6.64
C ILE A 23 -19.06 -0.94 5.44
N PHE A 24 -18.48 -2.14 5.55
CA PHE A 24 -17.52 -2.67 4.59
C PHE A 24 -17.97 -3.95 3.90
N ARG A 25 -19.01 -4.62 4.39
CA ARG A 25 -19.45 -5.90 3.87
C ARG A 25 -20.79 -5.82 3.18
N GLU A 26 -20.91 -6.59 2.11
CA GLU A 26 -22.18 -6.89 1.45
C GLU A 26 -22.77 -8.22 1.96
N GLU A 27 -24.03 -8.49 1.60
CA GLU A 27 -24.70 -9.73 2.00
C GLU A 27 -23.97 -10.96 1.42
N GLY A 28 -23.64 -11.91 2.29
CA GLY A 28 -22.92 -13.14 1.91
C GLY A 28 -21.40 -13.07 2.04
N GLU A 29 -20.82 -11.88 2.27
CA GLU A 29 -19.39 -11.76 2.54
C GLU A 29 -19.04 -12.20 3.98
N PRO A 30 -17.84 -12.76 4.22
CA PRO A 30 -17.38 -13.08 5.56
C PRO A 30 -17.29 -11.81 6.44
N SER A 31 -17.64 -11.95 7.72
CA SER A 31 -17.47 -10.86 8.69
C SER A 31 -16.01 -10.36 8.71
N MET A 32 -15.85 -9.05 8.87
CA MET A 32 -14.57 -8.39 9.17
C MET A 32 -13.89 -9.03 10.40
N GLY A 33 -14.67 -9.47 11.39
CA GLY A 33 -14.15 -10.21 12.55
C GLY A 33 -13.46 -11.52 12.19
N THR A 34 -13.95 -12.19 11.14
CA THR A 34 -13.39 -13.45 10.63
C THR A 34 -12.19 -13.21 9.72
N SER A 35 -12.28 -12.22 8.81
CA SER A 35 -11.20 -11.93 7.85
C SER A 35 -9.99 -11.26 8.50
N PHE A 36 -10.20 -10.47 9.57
CA PHE A 36 -9.17 -9.69 10.24
C PHE A 36 -9.12 -10.01 11.75
N PRO A 37 -8.93 -11.27 12.15
CA PRO A 37 -9.17 -11.72 13.54
C PRO A 37 -8.31 -10.97 14.56
N ARG A 38 -7.08 -10.59 14.20
CA ARG A 38 -6.15 -9.86 15.08
C ARG A 38 -6.68 -8.49 15.50
N ILE A 39 -7.43 -7.81 14.64
CA ILE A 39 -8.05 -6.50 14.95
C ILE A 39 -9.07 -6.64 16.09
N PHE A 40 -9.75 -7.77 16.12
CA PHE A 40 -10.84 -8.06 17.04
C PHE A 40 -10.43 -9.00 18.18
N ASP A 41 -9.12 -9.22 18.38
CA ASP A 41 -8.61 -10.09 19.42
C ASP A 41 -8.50 -9.34 20.78
N PRO A 42 -9.28 -9.73 21.81
CA PRO A 42 -9.20 -9.12 23.13
C PRO A 42 -7.85 -9.35 23.83
N SER A 43 -7.06 -10.34 23.39
CA SER A 43 -5.72 -10.62 23.90
C SER A 43 -4.70 -9.56 23.48
N ILE A 44 -4.83 -9.03 22.26
CA ILE A 44 -4.05 -7.88 21.77
C ILE A 44 -4.51 -6.60 22.46
N GLY A 45 -5.83 -6.38 22.53
CA GLY A 45 -6.43 -5.32 23.37
C GLY A 45 -5.96 -3.90 23.05
N LEU A 46 -5.53 -3.65 21.81
CA LEU A 46 -5.04 -2.35 21.35
C LEU A 46 -6.13 -1.53 20.64
N SER A 47 -7.07 -2.18 19.94
CA SER A 47 -8.16 -1.53 19.20
C SER A 47 -8.99 -0.60 20.09
N LEU A 48 -9.42 0.51 19.50
CA LEU A 48 -10.05 1.64 20.20
C LEU A 48 -11.44 1.89 19.64
N GLY A 49 -12.31 2.52 20.43
CA GLY A 49 -13.65 2.88 19.98
C GLY A 49 -14.21 4.11 20.67
N ILE A 50 -15.29 4.65 20.10
CA ILE A 50 -16.08 5.70 20.73
C ILE A 50 -17.48 5.15 20.99
N VAL A 51 -17.93 5.32 22.22
CA VAL A 51 -19.28 4.97 22.66
C VAL A 51 -20.09 6.25 22.84
N GLU A 52 -21.26 6.30 22.21
CA GLU A 52 -22.26 7.33 22.43
C GLU A 52 -23.60 6.66 22.77
N ASP A 53 -24.24 7.17 23.82
CA ASP A 53 -25.53 6.71 24.31
C ASP A 53 -25.63 5.18 24.47
N GLY A 54 -24.53 4.59 24.97
CA GLY A 54 -24.42 3.17 25.26
C GLY A 54 -24.08 2.28 24.06
N ARG A 55 -23.88 2.85 22.86
CA ARG A 55 -23.56 2.13 21.63
C ARG A 55 -22.18 2.50 21.12
N LEU A 56 -21.42 1.51 20.63
CA LEU A 56 -20.20 1.77 19.87
C LEU A 56 -20.52 2.39 18.50
N VAL A 57 -20.08 3.62 18.26
CA VAL A 57 -20.40 4.41 17.04
C VAL A 57 -19.20 4.65 16.14
N SER A 58 -17.98 4.42 16.64
CA SER A 58 -16.74 4.58 15.87
C SER A 58 -15.70 3.61 16.38
N PHE A 59 -14.89 3.07 15.46
CA PHE A 59 -13.91 2.03 15.74
C PHE A 59 -12.64 2.23 14.91
N ILE A 60 -11.50 1.89 15.51
CA ILE A 60 -10.23 1.75 14.80
C ILE A 60 -9.58 0.43 15.24
N GLY A 61 -9.32 -0.43 14.26
CA GLY A 61 -8.53 -1.62 14.47
C GLY A 61 -7.07 -1.24 14.63
N PHE A 62 -6.42 -1.76 15.66
CA PHE A 62 -5.04 -1.42 15.98
C PHE A 62 -4.29 -2.67 16.43
N VAL A 63 -3.20 -3.02 15.74
CA VAL A 63 -2.43 -4.24 16.03
C VAL A 63 -0.92 -3.96 16.00
N PRO A 64 -0.12 -4.62 16.84
CA PRO A 64 1.33 -4.52 16.79
C PRO A 64 1.91 -5.52 15.78
N HIS A 65 3.06 -5.18 15.19
CA HIS A 65 3.85 -6.03 14.33
C HIS A 65 5.33 -5.87 14.63
N GLN A 66 6.10 -6.91 14.32
CA GLN A 66 7.54 -6.77 14.12
C GLN A 66 7.85 -7.07 12.65
N ILE A 67 8.64 -6.19 12.03
CA ILE A 67 9.07 -6.34 10.64
C ILE A 67 10.57 -6.55 10.65
N ARG A 68 11.02 -7.67 10.09
CA ARG A 68 12.44 -7.95 9.94
C ARG A 68 12.91 -7.44 8.57
N ILE A 69 14.07 -6.79 8.56
CA ILE A 69 14.77 -6.30 7.36
C ILE A 69 16.23 -6.75 7.48
N GLY A 70 16.60 -7.84 6.81
CA GLY A 70 17.88 -8.51 7.05
C GLY A 70 18.05 -8.85 8.55
N PRO A 71 19.13 -8.38 9.22
CA PRO A 71 19.31 -8.54 10.65
C PRO A 71 18.60 -7.48 11.52
N ALA A 72 18.02 -6.44 10.93
CA ALA A 72 17.27 -5.41 11.66
C ALA A 72 15.86 -5.91 12.03
N LEU A 73 15.35 -5.42 13.16
CA LEU A 73 14.00 -5.71 13.63
C LEU A 73 13.30 -4.38 13.96
N LEU A 74 12.24 -4.09 13.22
CA LEU A 74 11.46 -2.87 13.37
C LEU A 74 10.20 -3.15 14.18
N SER A 75 9.96 -2.35 15.22
CA SER A 75 8.67 -2.32 15.90
C SER A 75 7.71 -1.46 15.10
N ALA A 76 6.59 -2.02 14.68
CA ALA A 76 5.57 -1.31 13.93
C ALA A 76 4.18 -1.56 14.54
N CYS A 77 3.24 -0.69 14.20
CA CYS A 77 1.83 -1.00 14.38
C CYS A 77 1.08 -0.84 13.07
N ALA A 78 -0.09 -1.47 12.95
CA ALA A 78 -0.97 -1.32 11.81
C ALA A 78 -2.36 -0.85 12.24
N LEU A 79 -2.96 0.00 11.42
CA LEU A 79 -4.34 0.45 11.53
C LEU A 79 -5.17 -0.06 10.35
N GLY A 80 -6.34 -0.59 10.66
CA GLY A 80 -7.32 -1.06 9.68
C GLY A 80 -8.73 -1.05 10.24
N SER A 81 -9.71 -1.44 9.42
CA SER A 81 -11.13 -1.48 9.78
C SER A 81 -11.66 -0.16 10.38
N VAL A 82 -11.15 0.99 9.93
CA VAL A 82 -11.50 2.29 10.51
C VAL A 82 -12.87 2.74 10.05
N CYS A 83 -13.86 2.67 10.94
CA CYS A 83 -15.25 2.95 10.60
C CYS A 83 -15.92 3.90 11.60
N THR A 84 -16.92 4.61 11.12
CA THR A 84 -17.82 5.43 11.93
C THR A 84 -19.21 5.28 11.36
N ASP A 85 -20.15 5.02 12.25
CA ASP A 85 -21.57 4.90 11.95
C ASP A 85 -22.03 6.14 11.14
N PRO A 86 -22.79 5.98 10.05
CA PRO A 86 -23.12 7.09 9.16
C PRO A 86 -23.75 8.29 9.87
N ASP A 87 -24.57 8.04 10.89
CA ASP A 87 -25.29 9.07 11.64
C ASP A 87 -24.36 9.89 12.57
N TYR A 88 -23.14 9.38 12.81
CA TYR A 88 -22.13 10.00 13.68
C TYR A 88 -20.95 10.59 12.89
N ARG A 89 -21.00 10.59 11.55
CA ARG A 89 -19.93 11.15 10.70
C ARG A 89 -19.87 12.68 10.80
N GLY A 90 -18.70 13.25 10.51
CA GLY A 90 -18.47 14.69 10.56
C GLY A 90 -18.24 15.27 11.97
N GLN A 91 -18.31 14.44 13.01
CA GLN A 91 -18.17 14.86 14.42
C GLN A 91 -16.77 14.63 15.01
N GLY A 92 -15.77 14.37 14.15
CA GLY A 92 -14.37 14.20 14.55
C GLY A 92 -14.00 12.89 15.25
N HIS A 93 -14.89 11.88 15.29
CA HIS A 93 -14.62 10.59 15.95
C HIS A 93 -13.37 9.88 15.44
N ALA A 94 -13.28 9.69 14.12
CA ALA A 94 -12.13 9.03 13.49
C ALA A 94 -10.82 9.76 13.78
N SER A 95 -10.81 11.09 13.82
CA SER A 95 -9.62 11.88 14.17
C SER A 95 -9.20 11.67 15.62
N VAL A 96 -10.14 11.65 16.57
CA VAL A 96 -9.85 11.37 17.99
C VAL A 96 -9.25 9.98 18.15
N LEU A 97 -9.82 8.97 17.49
CA LEU A 97 -9.31 7.60 17.52
C LEU A 97 -7.92 7.49 16.90
N LEU A 98 -7.69 8.14 15.75
CA LEU A 98 -6.40 8.14 15.06
C LEU A 98 -5.30 8.76 15.93
N HIS A 99 -5.55 9.92 16.55
CA HIS A 99 -4.56 10.56 17.41
C HIS A 99 -4.27 9.75 18.69
N GLU A 100 -5.29 9.13 19.31
CA GLU A 100 -5.03 8.22 20.44
C GLU A 100 -4.22 6.99 20.00
N ALA A 101 -4.45 6.46 18.79
CA ALA A 101 -3.64 5.37 18.25
C ALA A 101 -2.19 5.80 18.02
N PHE A 102 -1.94 7.01 17.49
CA PHE A 102 -0.60 7.58 17.36
C PHE A 102 0.10 7.70 18.71
N HIS A 103 -0.54 8.33 19.69
CA HIS A 103 0.01 8.43 21.04
C HIS A 103 0.26 7.08 21.69
N ARG A 104 -0.59 6.08 21.43
CA ARG A 104 -0.37 4.74 21.93
C ARG A 104 0.81 4.05 21.25
N ALA A 105 0.98 4.21 19.93
CA ALA A 105 2.12 3.69 19.20
C ALA A 105 3.44 4.32 19.67
N GLU A 106 3.46 5.63 19.92
CA GLU A 106 4.61 6.33 20.52
C GLU A 106 4.98 5.76 21.89
N ARG A 107 4.00 5.57 22.79
CA ARG A 107 4.21 4.95 24.11
C ARG A 107 4.69 3.49 24.02
N MET A 108 4.38 2.81 22.94
CA MET A 108 4.82 1.43 22.68
C MET A 108 6.19 1.37 21.98
N GLU A 109 6.81 2.52 21.72
CA GLU A 109 8.07 2.61 20.97
C GLU A 109 7.97 1.92 19.59
N ALA A 110 6.83 2.12 18.92
CA ALA A 110 6.71 1.77 17.52
C ALA A 110 7.46 2.81 16.67
N ALA A 111 8.34 2.34 15.78
CA ALA A 111 9.07 3.18 14.84
C ALA A 111 8.20 3.58 13.64
N LEU A 112 7.27 2.70 13.25
CA LEU A 112 6.40 2.85 12.09
C LEU A 112 4.93 2.60 12.45
N MET A 113 4.04 3.28 11.74
CA MET A 113 2.62 2.95 11.68
C MET A 113 2.18 2.74 10.23
N LEU A 114 1.72 1.52 9.93
CA LEU A 114 1.09 1.16 8.68
C LEU A 114 -0.40 1.44 8.76
N VAL A 115 -1.00 1.91 7.67
CA VAL A 115 -2.42 2.22 7.61
C VAL A 115 -2.96 1.71 6.28
N SER A 116 -3.95 0.81 6.28
CA SER A 116 -4.46 0.25 5.03
C SER A 116 -5.18 1.26 4.12
N GLY A 117 -5.60 2.41 4.65
CA GLY A 117 -6.29 3.45 3.89
C GLY A 117 -5.40 4.58 3.36
N THR A 118 -5.92 5.27 2.33
CA THR A 118 -5.25 6.39 1.61
C THR A 118 -6.04 7.71 1.64
N ARG A 119 -7.15 7.74 2.39
CA ARG A 119 -8.06 8.89 2.47
C ARG A 119 -7.39 10.13 3.06
N SER A 120 -7.99 11.30 2.84
CA SER A 120 -7.50 12.60 3.32
C SER A 120 -7.24 12.63 4.83
N LEU A 121 -8.00 11.86 5.63
CA LEU A 121 -7.77 11.68 7.07
C LEU A 121 -6.33 11.27 7.38
N TYR A 122 -5.73 10.35 6.63
CA TYR A 122 -4.39 9.85 6.90
C TYR A 122 -3.32 10.78 6.32
N ARG A 123 -3.51 11.24 5.08
CA ARG A 123 -2.55 12.13 4.39
C ARG A 123 -2.30 13.43 5.14
N ARG A 124 -3.34 14.06 5.69
CA ARG A 124 -3.20 15.28 6.52
C ARG A 124 -2.55 15.03 7.88
N ASN A 125 -2.41 13.77 8.27
CA ASN A 125 -1.88 13.30 9.54
C ASN A 125 -0.55 12.56 9.33
N GLY A 126 0.24 12.97 8.33
CA GLY A 126 1.61 12.48 8.13
C GLY A 126 1.73 11.03 7.68
N CYS A 127 0.66 10.43 7.16
CA CYS A 127 0.73 9.12 6.53
C CYS A 127 0.86 9.28 5.00
N TYR A 128 1.92 8.74 4.43
CA TYR A 128 2.25 8.89 3.01
C TYR A 128 2.23 7.55 2.28
N ALA A 129 1.98 7.58 0.97
CA ALA A 129 2.23 6.40 0.13
C ALA A 129 3.73 6.07 0.16
N PHE A 130 4.07 4.80 0.00
CA PHE A 130 5.45 4.33 0.15
C PHE A 130 5.67 3.03 -0.59
N GLY A 131 6.91 2.78 -1.02
CA GLY A 131 7.36 1.49 -1.51
C GLY A 131 6.82 1.15 -2.89
N SER A 132 7.64 1.31 -3.91
CA SER A 132 7.29 0.94 -5.28
C SER A 132 7.06 -0.57 -5.44
N VAL A 133 5.91 -0.90 -6.05
CA VAL A 133 5.47 -2.25 -6.38
C VAL A 133 5.09 -2.28 -7.85
N ARG A 134 5.60 -3.29 -8.56
CA ARG A 134 5.17 -3.62 -9.93
C ARG A 134 4.18 -4.78 -9.88
N ARG A 135 3.01 -4.59 -10.48
CA ARG A 135 1.99 -5.63 -10.68
C ARG A 135 2.15 -6.20 -12.08
N TYR A 136 2.85 -7.32 -12.18
CA TYR A 136 3.04 -8.05 -13.43
C TYR A 136 1.84 -8.94 -13.73
N ARG A 137 1.43 -8.97 -14.99
CA ARG A 137 0.47 -9.96 -15.49
C ARG A 137 1.19 -11.10 -16.17
N ILE A 138 0.99 -12.30 -15.64
CA ILE A 138 1.52 -13.56 -16.16
C ILE A 138 0.41 -14.23 -16.95
N ASP A 139 0.58 -14.38 -18.27
CA ASP A 139 -0.37 -15.12 -19.10
C ASP A 139 -0.06 -16.62 -19.10
N GLY A 140 -1.11 -17.43 -19.20
CA GLY A 140 -1.05 -18.89 -19.37
C GLY A 140 -0.71 -19.35 -20.79
N SER A 141 -0.31 -18.43 -21.70
CA SER A 141 -0.04 -18.78 -23.09
C SER A 141 1.23 -19.65 -23.22
N PRO A 142 1.22 -20.70 -24.07
CA PRO A 142 2.28 -21.70 -24.16
C PRO A 142 3.62 -21.19 -24.76
N GLY A 143 3.72 -19.89 -25.08
CA GLY A 143 4.86 -19.30 -25.82
C GLY A 143 6.02 -18.78 -24.97
N ARG A 144 5.91 -18.76 -23.63
CA ARG A 144 7.00 -18.34 -22.73
C ARG A 144 7.36 -19.46 -21.75
N PRO A 145 8.12 -20.48 -22.19
CA PRO A 145 8.51 -21.57 -21.32
C PRO A 145 9.61 -21.12 -20.35
N GLN A 146 9.26 -21.00 -19.08
CA GLN A 146 10.18 -21.37 -18.02
C GLN A 146 9.66 -22.71 -17.48
N ALA A 147 10.00 -23.77 -18.22
CA ALA A 147 9.52 -25.12 -17.91
C ALA A 147 9.85 -25.45 -16.46
N LEU A 148 8.92 -26.13 -15.78
CA LEU A 148 9.19 -26.64 -14.44
C LEU A 148 10.47 -27.49 -14.51
N PRO A 149 11.52 -27.16 -13.74
CA PRO A 149 12.72 -27.97 -13.68
C PRO A 149 12.36 -29.46 -13.47
N PRO A 150 12.97 -30.42 -14.20
CA PRO A 150 12.54 -31.82 -14.17
C PRO A 150 12.53 -32.47 -12.80
N ASN A 151 13.32 -31.93 -11.87
CA ASN A 151 13.44 -32.39 -10.49
C ASN A 151 12.46 -31.73 -9.52
N LEU A 152 11.66 -30.76 -9.97
CA LEU A 152 10.62 -30.11 -9.16
C LEU A 152 9.28 -30.78 -9.39
N ARG A 153 8.61 -31.10 -8.28
CA ARG A 153 7.21 -31.49 -8.24
C ARG A 153 6.40 -30.38 -7.60
N VAL A 154 5.26 -30.05 -8.21
CA VAL A 154 4.31 -29.07 -7.68
C VAL A 154 3.08 -29.80 -7.14
N ARG A 155 2.66 -29.43 -5.93
CA ARG A 155 1.47 -29.98 -5.28
C ARG A 155 0.82 -28.93 -4.37
N PRO A 156 -0.46 -29.11 -4.01
CA PRO A 156 -1.05 -28.38 -2.89
C PRO A 156 -0.24 -28.57 -1.60
N MET A 157 -0.27 -27.56 -0.74
CA MET A 157 0.31 -27.62 0.60
C MET A 157 -0.35 -28.72 1.44
N ASP A 158 0.44 -29.42 2.23
CA ASP A 158 -0.02 -30.38 3.23
C ASP A 158 0.13 -29.80 4.66
N VAL A 159 -0.64 -30.30 5.62
CA VAL A 159 -0.56 -29.87 7.02
C VAL A 159 0.82 -30.13 7.64
N ASP A 160 1.58 -31.10 7.13
CA ASP A 160 2.93 -31.41 7.60
C ASP A 160 4.01 -30.44 7.06
N ASP A 161 3.64 -29.47 6.21
CA ASP A 161 4.59 -28.53 5.60
C ASP A 161 4.92 -27.30 6.47
N TRP A 162 4.21 -27.06 7.58
CA TRP A 162 4.27 -25.79 8.33
C TRP A 162 5.67 -25.30 8.67
N PHE A 163 6.55 -26.18 9.17
CA PHE A 163 7.93 -25.79 9.52
C PHE A 163 8.73 -25.38 8.28
N ARG A 164 8.54 -26.06 7.16
CA ARG A 164 9.24 -25.79 5.89
C ARG A 164 8.70 -24.51 5.25
N LEU A 165 7.38 -24.32 5.27
CA LEU A 165 6.73 -23.10 4.79
C LEU A 165 7.22 -21.88 5.59
N LYS A 166 7.26 -22.01 6.91
CA LYS A 166 7.78 -20.96 7.79
C LYS A 166 9.24 -20.63 7.50
N ALA A 167 10.09 -21.63 7.32
CA ALA A 167 11.49 -21.43 6.99
C ALA A 167 11.68 -20.67 5.65
N LEU A 168 10.83 -20.94 4.65
CA LEU A 168 10.85 -20.20 3.38
C LEU A 168 10.36 -18.76 3.53
N ALA A 169 9.30 -18.53 4.31
CA ALA A 169 8.81 -17.19 4.62
C ALA A 169 9.89 -16.37 5.35
N ASP A 170 10.58 -16.99 6.31
CA ASP A 170 11.68 -16.39 7.07
C ASP A 170 12.99 -16.28 6.27
N ALA A 171 13.09 -16.86 5.08
CA ALA A 171 14.25 -16.67 4.21
C ALA A 171 14.18 -15.37 3.40
N LYS A 172 13.01 -14.69 3.36
CA LYS A 172 12.87 -13.42 2.65
C LYS A 172 13.75 -12.33 3.27
N PRO A 173 14.33 -11.43 2.46
CA PRO A 173 15.14 -10.32 2.94
C PRO A 173 14.36 -9.35 3.83
N ALA A 174 13.04 -9.27 3.63
CA ALA A 174 12.13 -8.55 4.52
C ALA A 174 10.80 -9.29 4.68
N GLY A 175 10.19 -9.20 5.85
CA GLY A 175 8.94 -9.88 6.17
C GLY A 175 8.45 -9.61 7.59
N TYR A 176 7.16 -9.85 7.82
CA TYR A 176 6.58 -9.85 9.16
C TYR A 176 7.14 -11.02 9.98
N LEU A 177 7.59 -10.73 11.20
CA LEU A 177 7.96 -11.77 12.14
C LEU A 177 6.68 -12.38 12.72
N ARG A 178 6.44 -13.64 12.34
CA ARG A 178 5.23 -14.40 12.70
C ARG A 178 5.61 -15.64 13.47
N SER A 179 4.76 -16.10 14.38
CA SER A 179 4.79 -17.49 14.83
C SER A 179 4.16 -18.41 13.77
N ILE A 180 4.25 -19.72 13.95
CA ILE A 180 3.54 -20.68 13.08
C ILE A 180 2.02 -20.53 13.23
N PRO A 181 1.44 -20.45 14.45
CA PRO A 181 0.03 -20.15 14.62
C PRO A 181 -0.43 -18.86 13.95
N ASP A 182 0.35 -17.78 14.04
CA ASP A 182 0.00 -16.51 13.36
C ASP A 182 -0.03 -16.70 11.84
N PHE A 183 0.98 -17.35 11.27
CA PHE A 183 1.05 -17.60 9.83
C PHE A 183 -0.13 -18.49 9.37
N ALA A 184 -0.48 -19.53 10.14
CA ALA A 184 -1.62 -20.37 9.85
C ALA A 184 -2.96 -19.60 9.95
N SER A 185 -3.11 -18.73 10.96
CA SER A 185 -4.30 -17.90 11.13
C SER A 185 -4.46 -16.89 9.99
N GLU A 186 -3.38 -16.24 9.55
CA GLU A 186 -3.40 -15.29 8.43
C GLU A 186 -3.70 -15.99 7.10
N LEU A 187 -3.17 -17.21 6.92
CA LEU A 187 -3.47 -18.01 5.74
C LEU A 187 -4.95 -18.42 5.70
N ALA A 188 -5.51 -18.82 6.84
CA ALA A 188 -6.89 -19.26 6.96
C ALA A 188 -7.93 -18.13 6.94
N SER A 189 -7.55 -16.89 7.28
CA SER A 189 -8.50 -15.77 7.32
C SER A 189 -8.85 -15.21 5.94
N GLU A 190 -8.04 -15.55 4.92
CA GLU A 190 -8.23 -15.15 3.52
C GLU A 190 -8.44 -13.64 3.33
N ALA A 191 -7.86 -12.81 4.20
CA ALA A 191 -8.23 -11.41 4.39
C ALA A 191 -8.40 -10.61 3.08
N VAL A 192 -7.34 -10.60 2.27
CA VAL A 192 -7.32 -9.88 0.98
C VAL A 192 -8.13 -10.61 -0.09
N ALA A 193 -8.07 -11.94 -0.14
CA ALA A 193 -8.81 -12.74 -1.13
C ALA A 193 -10.33 -12.59 -0.96
N ALA A 194 -10.81 -12.59 0.28
CA ALA A 194 -12.23 -12.44 0.62
C ALA A 194 -12.81 -11.09 0.16
N MET A 195 -12.00 -10.04 0.02
CA MET A 195 -12.44 -8.75 -0.55
C MET A 195 -12.81 -8.82 -2.04
N TYR A 196 -12.42 -9.91 -2.72
CA TYR A 196 -12.67 -10.15 -4.14
C TYR A 196 -13.55 -11.38 -4.37
N GLY A 197 -14.14 -11.96 -3.30
CA GLY A 197 -14.86 -13.23 -3.39
C GLY A 197 -13.97 -14.42 -3.78
N PHE A 198 -12.66 -14.31 -3.52
CA PHE A 198 -11.67 -15.36 -3.77
C PHE A 198 -11.32 -16.12 -2.49
N HIS A 199 -10.68 -17.27 -2.67
CA HIS A 199 -10.10 -18.11 -1.63
C HIS A 199 -8.60 -18.26 -1.84
N HIS A 200 -7.89 -18.68 -0.79
CA HIS A 200 -6.47 -18.98 -0.87
C HIS A 200 -6.22 -20.40 -1.39
N GLU A 201 -5.50 -20.49 -2.49
CA GLU A 201 -4.97 -21.71 -3.08
C GLU A 201 -3.46 -21.77 -2.85
N VAL A 202 -2.99 -22.74 -2.07
CA VAL A 202 -1.60 -22.80 -1.62
C VAL A 202 -0.87 -23.96 -2.27
N TYR A 203 0.14 -23.64 -3.05
CA TYR A 203 0.96 -24.61 -3.77
C TYR A 203 2.42 -24.53 -3.33
N VAL A 204 3.07 -25.68 -3.30
CA VAL A 204 4.47 -25.84 -2.94
C VAL A 204 5.24 -26.54 -4.06
N ALA A 205 6.52 -26.20 -4.20
CA ALA A 205 7.45 -26.90 -5.07
C ALA A 205 8.46 -27.68 -4.22
N GLU A 206 8.59 -28.98 -4.48
CA GLU A 206 9.51 -29.88 -3.79
C GLU A 206 10.49 -30.55 -4.76
N ALA A 207 11.71 -30.80 -4.30
CA ALA A 207 12.65 -31.70 -4.97
C ALA A 207 12.99 -32.83 -3.99
N GLY A 208 12.52 -34.05 -4.29
CA GLY A 208 12.53 -35.12 -3.30
C GLY A 208 11.68 -34.73 -2.08
N GLU A 209 12.26 -34.81 -0.87
CA GLU A 209 11.58 -34.43 0.38
C GLU A 209 11.82 -32.96 0.80
N GLN A 210 12.56 -32.20 -0.01
CA GLN A 210 12.89 -30.81 0.31
C GLN A 210 11.90 -29.86 -0.37
N LEU A 211 11.18 -29.09 0.43
CA LEU A 211 10.33 -27.99 -0.03
C LEU A 211 11.21 -26.76 -0.33
N LEU A 212 11.10 -26.24 -1.56
CA LEU A 212 12.01 -25.23 -2.12
C LEU A 212 11.34 -23.87 -2.38
N ALA A 213 10.02 -23.87 -2.59
CA ALA A 213 9.23 -22.66 -2.78
C ALA A 213 7.76 -22.91 -2.42
N TYR A 214 7.03 -21.82 -2.13
CA TYR A 214 5.58 -21.82 -2.03
C TYR A 214 4.97 -20.58 -2.69
N VAL A 215 3.71 -20.67 -3.10
CA VAL A 215 2.87 -19.55 -3.50
C VAL A 215 1.51 -19.68 -2.84
N VAL A 216 0.97 -18.55 -2.41
CA VAL A 216 -0.44 -18.39 -2.03
C VAL A 216 -1.11 -17.58 -3.13
N ILE A 217 -2.08 -18.18 -3.81
CA ILE A 217 -2.84 -17.55 -4.88
C ILE A 217 -4.25 -17.26 -4.36
N ALA A 218 -4.72 -16.02 -4.50
CA ALA A 218 -6.13 -15.70 -4.38
C ALA A 218 -6.82 -16.00 -5.71
N ALA A 219 -7.74 -16.95 -5.71
CA ALA A 219 -8.53 -17.32 -6.89
C ALA A 219 -9.97 -17.70 -6.50
N GLY A 220 -10.88 -17.58 -7.45
CA GLY A 220 -12.30 -17.91 -7.24
C GLY A 220 -13.12 -17.61 -8.50
N PRO A 221 -14.45 -17.70 -8.41
CA PRO A 221 -15.34 -17.36 -9.51
C PRO A 221 -15.14 -15.91 -9.97
N ILE A 222 -14.97 -15.70 -11.27
CA ILE A 222 -14.83 -14.37 -11.87
C ILE A 222 -16.15 -14.04 -12.61
N PRO A 223 -16.89 -13.00 -12.20
CA PRO A 223 -18.13 -12.61 -12.88
C PRO A 223 -17.89 -12.27 -14.36
N PRO A 224 -18.81 -12.64 -15.27
CA PRO A 224 -18.69 -12.28 -16.69
C PRO A 224 -18.58 -10.76 -16.89
N GLY A 225 -17.59 -10.32 -17.66
CA GLY A 225 -17.34 -8.89 -17.94
C GLY A 225 -16.63 -8.13 -16.81
N SER A 226 -16.24 -8.82 -15.74
CA SER A 226 -15.37 -8.26 -14.69
C SER A 226 -13.91 -8.17 -15.15
N ASP A 227 -13.18 -7.22 -14.59
CA ASP A 227 -11.72 -7.06 -14.70
C ASP A 227 -10.96 -7.74 -13.56
N LEU A 228 -11.66 -8.47 -12.68
CA LEU A 228 -11.04 -9.27 -11.63
C LEU A 228 -10.12 -10.35 -12.23
N GLU A 229 -8.95 -10.48 -11.62
CA GLU A 229 -7.95 -11.46 -12.00
C GLU A 229 -7.38 -12.13 -10.75
N PRO A 230 -7.11 -13.44 -10.78
CA PRO A 230 -6.40 -14.13 -9.72
C PRO A 230 -5.03 -13.49 -9.48
N PHE A 231 -4.55 -13.53 -8.25
CA PHE A 231 -3.29 -12.89 -7.89
C PHE A 231 -2.51 -13.63 -6.82
N VAL A 232 -1.19 -13.47 -6.81
CA VAL A 232 -0.32 -14.00 -5.75
C VAL A 232 -0.41 -13.09 -4.54
N VAL A 233 -0.86 -13.65 -3.41
CA VAL A 233 -0.96 -12.96 -2.11
C VAL A 233 0.40 -12.92 -1.42
N GLU A 234 1.10 -14.06 -1.41
CA GLU A 234 2.43 -14.20 -0.82
C GLU A 234 3.18 -15.33 -1.53
N TRP A 235 4.50 -15.24 -1.56
CA TRP A 235 5.38 -16.30 -2.05
C TRP A 235 6.67 -16.32 -1.25
N GLY A 236 7.29 -17.51 -1.16
CA GLY A 236 8.60 -17.70 -0.53
C GLY A 236 9.44 -18.76 -1.25
N GLY A 237 10.75 -18.71 -1.03
CA GLY A 237 11.74 -19.47 -1.80
C GLY A 237 12.44 -18.62 -2.85
N LYS A 238 13.30 -19.25 -3.67
CA LYS A 238 14.06 -18.54 -4.71
C LYS A 238 13.17 -18.25 -5.93
N ALA A 239 13.32 -17.05 -6.52
CA ALA A 239 12.46 -16.60 -7.61
C ALA A 239 12.48 -17.54 -8.85
N ASP A 240 13.61 -18.18 -9.13
CA ASP A 240 13.78 -19.18 -10.21
C ASP A 240 13.02 -20.50 -9.95
N ARG A 241 12.49 -20.69 -8.74
CA ARG A 241 11.61 -21.80 -8.35
C ARG A 241 10.16 -21.37 -8.22
N VAL A 242 9.94 -20.15 -7.71
CA VAL A 242 8.61 -19.56 -7.51
C VAL A 242 7.89 -19.32 -8.83
N LEU A 243 8.55 -18.75 -9.85
CA LEU A 243 7.87 -18.45 -11.12
C LEU A 243 7.39 -19.72 -11.87
N PRO A 244 8.22 -20.77 -12.03
CA PRO A 244 7.74 -22.05 -12.57
C PRO A 244 6.64 -22.70 -11.71
N LEU A 245 6.74 -22.62 -10.38
CA LEU A 245 5.71 -23.09 -9.45
C LEU A 245 4.38 -22.37 -9.68
N ALA A 246 4.39 -21.03 -9.74
CA ALA A 246 3.18 -20.23 -9.97
C ALA A 246 2.50 -20.60 -11.29
N ARG A 247 3.28 -20.78 -12.37
CA ARG A 247 2.74 -21.19 -13.68
C ARG A 247 2.11 -22.58 -13.66
N GLU A 248 2.74 -23.54 -12.99
CA GLU A 248 2.17 -24.88 -12.86
C GLU A 248 0.92 -24.87 -11.96
N ALA A 249 0.90 -24.07 -10.89
CA ALA A 249 -0.30 -23.86 -10.07
C ALA A 249 -1.44 -23.24 -10.90
N MET A 250 -1.17 -22.23 -11.74
CA MET A 250 -2.15 -21.68 -12.68
C MET A 250 -2.74 -22.76 -13.59
N ARG A 251 -1.89 -23.65 -14.13
CA ARG A 251 -2.33 -24.74 -15.00
C ARG A 251 -3.25 -25.72 -14.27
N GLN A 252 -2.91 -26.08 -13.03
CA GLN A 252 -3.73 -26.98 -12.20
C GLN A 252 -5.07 -26.35 -11.80
N LEU A 253 -5.07 -25.04 -11.56
CA LEU A 253 -6.28 -24.25 -11.24
C LEU A 253 -7.09 -23.83 -12.49
N GLY A 254 -6.58 -24.08 -13.71
CA GLY A 254 -7.24 -23.67 -14.95
C GLY A 254 -7.27 -22.16 -15.20
N LEU A 255 -6.31 -21.41 -14.65
CA LEU A 255 -6.23 -19.94 -14.76
C LEU A 255 -5.59 -19.51 -16.08
N SER A 256 -6.22 -18.55 -16.77
CA SER A 256 -5.68 -17.96 -18.00
C SER A 256 -4.66 -16.85 -17.74
N SER A 257 -4.73 -16.19 -16.58
CA SER A 257 -3.77 -15.21 -16.11
C SER A 257 -3.63 -15.22 -14.59
N LEU A 258 -2.51 -14.68 -14.13
CA LEU A 258 -2.20 -14.49 -12.72
C LEU A 258 -1.41 -13.20 -12.55
N LEU A 259 -1.78 -12.41 -11.55
CA LEU A 259 -1.05 -11.21 -11.19
C LEU A 259 0.02 -11.53 -10.14
N LEU A 260 1.24 -11.05 -10.36
CA LEU A 260 2.33 -11.16 -9.41
C LEU A 260 2.84 -9.78 -9.04
N PHE A 261 2.89 -9.50 -7.75
CA PHE A 261 3.42 -8.25 -7.21
C PHE A 261 4.90 -8.43 -6.87
N ALA A 262 5.74 -7.54 -7.41
CA ALA A 262 7.16 -7.49 -7.11
C ALA A 262 7.52 -6.12 -6.54
N SER A 263 8.04 -6.10 -5.31
CA SER A 263 8.55 -4.88 -4.67
C SER A 263 9.92 -4.51 -5.21
N ALA A 264 10.35 -3.26 -5.07
CA ALA A 264 11.62 -2.74 -5.60
C ALA A 264 12.87 -3.60 -5.28
N HIS A 265 12.89 -4.26 -4.12
CA HIS A 265 14.01 -5.12 -3.70
C HIS A 265 13.99 -6.53 -4.33
N GLU A 266 12.88 -6.97 -4.92
CA GLU A 266 12.71 -8.30 -5.52
C GLU A 266 13.27 -8.34 -6.96
N ARG A 267 14.49 -7.80 -7.14
CA ARG A 267 15.14 -7.63 -8.46
C ARG A 267 15.19 -8.90 -9.28
N ARG A 268 15.55 -10.03 -8.65
CA ARG A 268 15.62 -11.32 -9.35
C ARG A 268 14.26 -11.76 -9.90
N MET A 269 13.16 -11.46 -9.22
CA MET A 269 11.82 -11.75 -9.73
C MET A 269 11.47 -10.81 -10.88
N MET A 270 11.79 -9.52 -10.76
CA MET A 270 11.60 -8.55 -11.85
C MET A 270 12.38 -8.92 -13.12
N ASP A 271 13.62 -9.38 -12.99
CA ASP A 271 14.43 -9.88 -14.12
C ASP A 271 13.76 -11.07 -14.83
N LEU A 272 13.23 -12.02 -14.05
CA LEU A 272 12.53 -13.19 -14.59
C LEU A 272 11.20 -12.85 -15.25
N LEU A 273 10.61 -11.71 -14.88
CA LEU A 273 9.38 -11.18 -15.43
C LEU A 273 9.62 -10.13 -16.52
N GLU A 274 10.87 -9.94 -16.96
CA GLU A 274 11.17 -9.02 -18.05
C GLU A 274 10.34 -9.35 -19.31
N GLY A 275 9.81 -8.30 -19.94
CA GLY A 275 8.91 -8.42 -21.09
C GLY A 275 7.47 -8.84 -20.76
N HIS A 276 7.12 -9.13 -19.49
CA HIS A 276 5.71 -9.22 -19.08
C HIS A 276 5.09 -7.82 -18.91
N PRO A 277 3.82 -7.62 -19.29
CA PRO A 277 3.13 -6.36 -19.03
C PRO A 277 3.00 -6.15 -17.52
N TYR A 278 3.20 -4.92 -17.07
CA TYR A 278 3.01 -4.54 -15.67
C TYR A 278 2.50 -3.12 -15.53
N THR A 279 1.88 -2.84 -14.39
CA THR A 279 1.64 -1.48 -13.91
C THR A 279 2.48 -1.22 -12.66
N SER A 280 2.82 0.04 -12.42
CA SER A 280 3.53 0.47 -11.21
C SER A 280 2.59 1.18 -10.26
N SER A 281 2.76 0.92 -8.97
CA SER A 281 2.05 1.59 -7.87
C SER A 281 2.93 1.63 -6.63
N HIS A 282 2.41 2.21 -5.55
CA HIS A 282 2.98 2.05 -4.21
C HIS A 282 2.41 0.79 -3.54
N ASN A 283 2.92 0.47 -2.33
CA ASN A 283 2.25 -0.46 -1.44
C ASN A 283 0.81 -0.02 -1.20
N GLN A 284 -0.07 -0.98 -0.91
CA GLN A 284 -1.43 -0.62 -0.52
C GLN A 284 -1.41 0.04 0.86
N GLY A 285 -2.13 1.16 0.95
CA GLY A 285 -2.21 1.97 2.16
C GLY A 285 -1.17 3.08 2.23
N THR A 286 -0.86 3.50 3.46
CA THR A 286 0.09 4.56 3.77
C THR A 286 0.94 4.17 4.99
N VAL A 287 2.08 4.84 5.16
CA VAL A 287 2.95 4.70 6.33
C VAL A 287 3.17 6.06 6.99
N ARG A 288 3.22 6.06 8.32
CA ARG A 288 3.74 7.17 9.13
C ARG A 288 5.00 6.72 9.85
N ILE A 289 6.06 7.51 9.75
CA ILE A 289 7.24 7.37 10.60
C ILE A 289 6.87 7.95 11.96
N MET A 290 6.75 7.10 12.98
CA MET A 290 6.33 7.51 14.32
C MET A 290 7.49 8.11 15.11
N ASN A 291 8.69 7.56 14.93
CA ASN A 291 9.90 8.02 15.59
C ASN A 291 11.10 7.72 14.71
N LEU A 292 11.60 8.73 14.00
CA LEU A 292 12.69 8.57 13.04
C LEU A 292 14.03 8.19 13.73
N PRO A 293 14.46 8.83 14.84
CA PRO A 293 15.65 8.39 15.57
C PRO A 293 15.59 6.92 15.99
N LEU A 294 14.43 6.46 16.48
CA LEU A 294 14.22 5.05 16.84
C LEU A 294 14.29 4.15 15.60
N LEU A 295 13.62 4.52 14.51
CA LEU A 295 13.66 3.78 13.26
C LEU A 295 15.11 3.65 12.76
N TRP A 296 15.85 4.74 12.76
CA TRP A 296 17.26 4.77 12.32
C TRP A 296 18.14 3.88 13.20
N SER A 297 17.94 3.90 14.52
CA SER A 297 18.62 3.01 15.46
C SER A 297 18.28 1.53 15.20
N GLN A 298 17.00 1.21 14.95
CA GLN A 298 16.56 -0.15 14.67
C GLN A 298 17.09 -0.67 13.33
N LEU A 299 17.37 0.22 12.37
CA LEU A 299 17.96 -0.10 11.06
C LEU A 299 19.49 -0.26 11.07
N GLN A 300 20.19 0.15 12.14
CA GLN A 300 21.65 0.05 12.21
C GLN A 300 22.20 -1.35 11.86
N PRO A 301 21.63 -2.47 12.35
CA PRO A 301 22.10 -3.80 11.97
C PRO A 301 21.99 -4.07 10.46
N TYR A 302 20.93 -3.57 9.80
CA TYR A 302 20.76 -3.71 8.35
C TYR A 302 21.83 -2.92 7.60
N PHE A 303 22.06 -1.66 8.00
CA PHE A 303 23.09 -0.83 7.39
C PHE A 303 24.50 -1.43 7.55
N ALA A 304 24.83 -1.94 8.75
CA ALA A 304 26.07 -2.63 9.01
C ALA A 304 26.26 -3.85 8.11
N ALA A 305 25.20 -4.65 7.90
CA ALA A 305 25.26 -5.82 7.05
C ALA A 305 25.46 -5.47 5.56
N ILE A 306 24.83 -4.41 5.07
CA ILE A 306 25.04 -3.92 3.69
C ILE A 306 26.47 -3.43 3.50
N ALA A 307 26.99 -2.60 4.42
CA ALA A 307 28.35 -2.10 4.37
C ALA A 307 29.40 -3.23 4.40
N ALA A 308 29.23 -4.19 5.33
CA ALA A 308 30.11 -5.35 5.45
C ALA A 308 30.09 -6.23 4.19
N ALA A 309 28.91 -6.44 3.58
CA ALA A 309 28.81 -7.19 2.33
C ALA A 309 29.52 -6.50 1.15
N ALA A 310 29.64 -5.17 1.19
CA ALA A 310 30.41 -4.38 0.24
C ALA A 310 31.91 -4.26 0.60
N GLY A 311 32.34 -4.84 1.72
CA GLY A 311 33.73 -4.75 2.21
C GLY A 311 34.11 -3.38 2.77
N GLY A 312 33.13 -2.56 3.17
CA GLY A 312 33.31 -1.22 3.70
C GLY A 312 32.68 -1.00 5.07
N GLU A 313 32.72 0.25 5.52
CA GLU A 313 32.04 0.72 6.72
C GLU A 313 30.76 1.48 6.34
N ILE A 314 29.89 1.68 7.32
CA ILE A 314 28.69 2.49 7.15
C ILE A 314 29.14 3.93 6.83
N PRO A 315 28.45 4.65 5.92
CA PRO A 315 28.70 6.07 5.69
C PRO A 315 28.71 6.88 6.99
N ASP A 316 29.46 7.98 7.02
CA ASP A 316 29.40 8.93 8.14
C ASP A 316 28.06 9.68 8.08
N TRP A 317 27.03 9.05 8.65
CA TRP A 317 25.66 9.53 8.59
C TRP A 317 24.93 9.47 9.93
N THR A 318 24.06 10.44 10.17
CA THR A 318 23.18 10.45 11.34
C THR A 318 21.85 11.12 11.02
N VAL A 319 20.88 10.95 11.91
CA VAL A 319 19.63 11.71 11.89
C VAL A 319 19.71 12.76 12.98
N GLU A 320 19.61 14.03 12.59
CA GLU A 320 19.52 15.16 13.52
C GLU A 320 18.10 15.71 13.55
N ARG A 321 17.59 16.02 14.74
CA ARG A 321 16.29 16.64 14.91
C ARG A 321 16.43 18.15 14.79
N LEU A 322 15.71 18.76 13.85
CA LEU A 322 15.69 20.21 13.65
C LEU A 322 14.57 20.88 14.45
N ALA A 323 13.37 20.30 14.43
CA ALA A 323 12.19 20.79 15.14
C ALA A 323 11.30 19.63 15.62
N GLU A 324 10.05 19.92 15.99
CA GLU A 324 9.02 18.90 16.15
C GLU A 324 8.64 18.36 14.77
N ASP A 325 8.72 17.04 14.56
CA ASP A 325 8.50 16.33 13.29
C ASP A 325 9.46 16.66 12.11
N GLU A 326 10.42 17.59 12.27
CA GLU A 326 11.42 17.93 11.24
C GLU A 326 12.81 17.36 11.58
N HIS A 327 13.40 16.63 10.63
CA HIS A 327 14.69 15.98 10.79
C HIS A 327 15.58 16.17 9.57
N ALA A 328 16.89 16.15 9.77
CA ALA A 328 17.88 16.18 8.71
C ALA A 328 18.69 14.88 8.68
N LEU A 329 19.06 14.46 7.48
CA LEU A 329 20.15 13.52 7.28
C LEU A 329 21.45 14.32 7.36
N VAL A 330 22.30 14.02 8.33
CA VAL A 330 23.70 14.46 8.28
C VAL A 330 24.45 13.39 7.48
N LEU A 331 25.11 13.76 6.38
CA LEU A 331 25.91 12.85 5.57
C LEU A 331 27.23 13.51 5.20
N ASP A 332 28.35 12.89 5.60
CA ASP A 332 29.70 13.42 5.42
C ASP A 332 29.83 14.88 5.91
N GLY A 333 29.19 15.18 7.05
CA GLY A 333 29.15 16.51 7.67
C GLY A 333 28.19 17.52 7.01
N ARG A 334 27.53 17.19 5.90
CA ARG A 334 26.48 18.03 5.31
C ARG A 334 25.14 17.76 5.97
N LEU A 335 24.46 18.83 6.41
CA LEU A 335 23.10 18.78 6.91
C LEU A 335 22.10 18.86 5.75
N ILE A 336 21.23 17.86 5.65
CA ILE A 336 20.24 17.71 4.57
C ILE A 336 18.84 17.66 5.18
N PRO A 337 18.13 18.80 5.29
CA PRO A 337 16.77 18.83 5.80
C PRO A 337 15.83 18.03 4.90
N LEU A 338 15.03 17.15 5.49
CA LEU A 338 14.04 16.35 4.77
C LEU A 338 12.70 16.43 5.51
N SER A 339 11.61 16.64 4.78
CA SER A 339 10.26 16.55 5.36
C SER A 339 9.93 15.09 5.72
N ALA A 340 8.89 14.85 6.53
CA ALA A 340 8.41 13.49 6.81
C ALA A 340 8.05 12.70 5.53
N ARG A 341 7.57 13.40 4.49
CA ARG A 341 7.32 12.81 3.18
C ARG A 341 8.61 12.42 2.48
N ASP A 342 9.61 13.29 2.48
CA ASP A 342 10.90 13.04 1.82
C ASP A 342 11.67 11.91 2.50
N TRP A 343 11.59 11.82 3.83
CA TRP A 343 12.06 10.65 4.58
C TRP A 343 11.35 9.38 4.15
N THR A 344 10.02 9.42 3.95
CA THR A 344 9.26 8.25 3.50
C THR A 344 9.72 7.81 2.10
N LEU A 345 9.88 8.76 1.17
CA LEU A 345 10.39 8.49 -0.18
C LEU A 345 11.81 7.91 -0.14
N LEU A 346 12.74 8.55 0.58
CA LEU A 346 14.11 8.05 0.69
C LEU A 346 14.15 6.62 1.24
N LEU A 347 13.42 6.35 2.32
CA LEU A 347 13.45 5.05 2.99
C LEU A 347 12.81 3.94 2.15
N PHE A 348 11.68 4.19 1.49
CA PHE A 348 10.90 3.12 0.87
C PHE A 348 10.94 3.11 -0.66
N ASP A 349 11.32 4.21 -1.30
CA ASP A 349 11.34 4.37 -2.75
C ASP A 349 12.74 4.70 -3.31
N GLY A 350 13.62 5.25 -2.47
CA GLY A 350 15.03 5.47 -2.75
C GLY A 350 15.41 6.93 -3.06
N PRO A 351 16.70 7.21 -3.30
CA PRO A 351 17.22 8.57 -3.44
C PRO A 351 16.85 9.27 -4.75
N ASP A 352 16.35 8.52 -5.75
CA ASP A 352 15.89 9.04 -7.04
C ASP A 352 14.36 9.01 -7.16
N ALA A 353 13.65 8.78 -6.04
CA ALA A 353 12.20 8.71 -6.04
C ALA A 353 11.58 10.10 -6.25
N GLU A 354 10.56 10.13 -7.10
CA GLU A 354 9.70 11.29 -7.27
C GLU A 354 8.43 11.13 -6.42
N PRO A 355 7.92 12.21 -5.81
CA PRO A 355 6.72 12.17 -5.00
C PRO A 355 5.51 11.81 -5.86
N ASP A 356 4.79 10.77 -5.47
CA ASP A 356 3.44 10.52 -5.98
C ASP A 356 2.44 11.29 -5.09
N ASP A 357 1.92 12.40 -5.62
CA ASP A 357 0.89 13.22 -5.00
C ASP A 357 -0.52 12.62 -5.16
N GLY A 358 -0.64 11.45 -5.79
CA GLY A 358 -1.89 10.79 -6.13
C GLY A 358 -2.71 11.60 -7.14
N PRO A 359 -3.98 11.23 -7.39
CA PRO A 359 -4.85 11.95 -8.31
C PRO A 359 -5.11 13.41 -7.92
N ASP A 360 -4.89 13.78 -6.65
CA ASP A 360 -5.02 15.16 -6.17
C ASP A 360 -3.84 16.06 -6.58
N ALA A 361 -2.71 15.50 -7.02
CA ALA A 361 -1.62 16.26 -7.67
C ALA A 361 -2.13 16.96 -8.91
N PHE A 362 -2.80 16.20 -9.77
CA PHE A 362 -3.33 16.68 -11.04
C PHE A 362 -4.39 17.76 -10.81
N VAL A 363 -5.23 17.59 -9.78
CA VAL A 363 -6.23 18.60 -9.40
C VAL A 363 -5.57 19.87 -8.83
N ARG A 364 -4.52 19.74 -8.01
CA ARG A 364 -3.76 20.89 -7.47
C ARG A 364 -2.95 21.60 -8.55
N GLN A 365 -2.29 20.85 -9.42
CA GLN A 365 -1.54 21.34 -10.57
C GLN A 365 -2.46 22.06 -11.54
N GLN A 366 -3.63 21.50 -11.88
CA GLN A 366 -4.63 22.23 -12.67
C GLN A 366 -5.18 23.47 -11.95
N ALA A 367 -5.28 23.46 -10.63
CA ALA A 367 -5.72 24.63 -9.87
C ALA A 367 -4.63 25.72 -9.79
N GLU A 368 -3.34 25.34 -9.73
CA GLU A 368 -2.19 26.25 -9.79
C GLU A 368 -1.96 26.80 -11.20
N GLU A 369 -2.05 25.96 -12.23
CA GLU A 369 -2.01 26.38 -13.64
C GLU A 369 -3.17 27.35 -13.94
N ARG A 370 -4.38 27.09 -13.45
CA ARG A 370 -5.51 28.06 -13.53
C ARG A 370 -5.27 29.34 -12.71
N ARG A 371 -4.51 29.29 -11.61
CA ARG A 371 -4.15 30.48 -10.82
C ARG A 371 -3.05 31.31 -11.50
N LEU A 372 -2.13 30.65 -12.18
CA LEU A 372 -1.07 31.28 -12.97
C LEU A 372 -1.64 31.88 -14.27
N ASP A 373 -2.58 31.20 -14.93
CA ASP A 373 -3.31 31.71 -16.10
C ASP A 373 -4.31 32.83 -15.77
N SER A 374 -4.74 32.96 -14.50
CA SER A 374 -5.60 34.06 -14.04
C SER A 374 -4.83 35.23 -13.43
N ALA A 375 -3.51 35.14 -13.36
CA ALA A 375 -2.63 36.23 -12.93
C ALA A 375 -2.21 37.09 -14.12
N ASP A 376 -3.18 37.72 -14.80
CA ASP A 376 -2.88 38.84 -15.69
C ASP A 376 -2.69 40.12 -14.84
N PRO A 377 -1.67 40.95 -15.12
CA PRO A 377 -1.37 42.13 -14.33
C PRO A 377 -2.42 43.22 -14.58
N LEU A 378 -3.22 43.55 -13.56
CA LEU A 378 -4.13 44.68 -13.61
C LEU A 378 -3.34 45.98 -13.90
N PRO A 379 -3.73 46.80 -14.89
CA PRO A 379 -3.16 48.12 -15.06
C PRO A 379 -3.66 49.03 -13.95
N ALA A 380 -2.73 49.81 -13.37
CA ALA A 380 -3.04 50.89 -12.46
C ALA A 380 -3.93 51.94 -13.14
N LEU A 381 -5.11 52.19 -12.59
CA LEU A 381 -5.92 53.38 -12.90
C LEU A 381 -6.41 54.03 -11.61
N ALA A 382 -6.06 55.30 -11.50
CA ALA A 382 -6.27 56.16 -10.35
C ALA A 382 -7.72 56.65 -10.23
N VAL A 383 -8.19 56.69 -8.98
CA VAL A 383 -9.07 57.67 -8.31
C VAL A 383 -10.02 58.50 -9.18
N ALA A 384 -11.33 58.31 -8.98
CA ALA A 384 -12.31 59.40 -8.77
C ALA A 384 -13.58 58.87 -8.08
N ALA A 385 -14.06 59.64 -7.11
CA ALA A 385 -15.14 59.34 -6.18
C ALA A 385 -16.55 59.59 -6.75
N ALA A 386 -17.56 58.85 -6.28
CA ALA A 386 -18.81 59.38 -5.70
C ALA A 386 -19.88 58.27 -5.45
N GLY A 387 -20.29 58.13 -4.18
CA GLY A 387 -21.70 58.08 -3.74
C GLY A 387 -22.58 56.83 -3.97
N GLY A 388 -23.15 56.31 -2.88
CA GLY A 388 -24.55 55.82 -2.89
C GLY A 388 -24.86 54.40 -2.40
N THR A 389 -25.00 54.23 -1.08
CA THR A 389 -26.11 53.58 -0.32
C THR A 389 -26.83 52.28 -0.74
N ALA A 390 -27.05 51.45 0.30
CA ALA A 390 -28.22 50.60 0.65
C ALA A 390 -28.34 49.17 0.05
N GLU A 391 -28.27 48.13 0.89
CA GLU A 391 -29.39 47.25 1.40
C GLU A 391 -29.77 46.15 0.40
N ALA A 392 -29.67 44.82 0.64
CA ALA A 392 -30.29 43.89 1.62
C ALA A 392 -31.23 42.90 0.87
N GLU A 393 -31.37 41.67 1.43
CA GLU A 393 -32.31 40.56 1.10
C GLU A 393 -31.93 39.62 -0.07
N SER A 394 -31.83 38.28 0.04
CA SER A 394 -32.61 37.18 0.68
C SER A 394 -33.72 36.57 -0.20
N ALA A 395 -33.90 35.24 -0.04
CA ALA A 395 -34.89 34.30 -0.60
C ALA A 395 -34.57 33.72 -2.01
N ALA A 396 -34.42 32.40 -2.26
CA ALA A 396 -35.17 31.17 -1.92
C ALA A 396 -36.36 30.86 -2.88
N ALA A 397 -36.26 29.74 -3.62
CA ALA A 397 -37.32 28.79 -4.07
C ALA A 397 -36.72 27.87 -5.17
N ARG A 398 -36.65 26.53 -5.06
CA ARG A 398 -37.69 25.46 -5.13
C ARG A 398 -38.54 25.46 -6.40
N GLU A 399 -38.39 24.38 -7.19
CA GLU A 399 -39.40 23.52 -7.86
C GLU A 399 -38.62 22.58 -8.83
N ALA A 400 -38.57 21.26 -8.71
CA ALA A 400 -39.61 20.20 -8.77
C ALA A 400 -40.22 19.98 -10.17
N GLY A 401 -39.97 18.80 -10.75
CA GLY A 401 -40.93 18.09 -11.61
C GLY A 401 -40.47 17.75 -13.04
N GLY A 402 -40.61 16.47 -13.41
CA GLY A 402 -40.87 16.10 -14.81
C GLY A 402 -40.09 14.90 -15.35
N ALA A 403 -40.58 13.70 -15.09
CA ALA A 403 -40.21 12.48 -15.82
C ALA A 403 -41.07 12.34 -17.09
N VAL A 404 -40.49 11.96 -18.24
CA VAL A 404 -41.19 11.31 -19.36
C VAL A 404 -40.26 10.30 -20.06
N ARG A 405 -40.82 9.10 -20.31
CA ARG A 405 -40.27 7.97 -21.09
C ARG A 405 -40.60 8.09 -22.59
N GLY A 406 -39.81 7.43 -23.44
CA GLY A 406 -40.19 7.01 -24.80
C GLY A 406 -38.94 6.80 -25.68
N ALA A 407 -38.40 5.58 -25.80
CA ALA A 407 -38.76 4.54 -26.77
C ALA A 407 -38.19 4.77 -28.19
N GLY A 408 -37.09 4.04 -28.47
CA GLY A 408 -36.68 3.36 -29.72
C GLY A 408 -36.82 3.99 -31.10
N SER A 409 -35.75 3.90 -31.91
CA SER A 409 -35.72 2.97 -33.05
C SER A 409 -34.34 2.84 -33.71
N ALA A 410 -34.06 1.59 -34.10
CA ALA A 410 -33.30 1.05 -35.23
C ALA A 410 -32.10 1.77 -35.90
N ARG A 411 -31.06 0.95 -36.11
CA ARG A 411 -29.93 1.09 -37.07
C ARG A 411 -30.42 1.12 -38.53
N PRO A 412 -29.52 1.41 -39.50
CA PRO A 412 -28.75 0.32 -40.10
C PRO A 412 -27.27 0.62 -40.37
N ASP A 413 -26.55 -0.48 -40.60
CA ASP A 413 -25.13 -0.62 -40.93
C ASP A 413 -24.68 0.19 -42.15
N SER A 414 -23.40 0.59 -42.15
CA SER A 414 -22.60 0.55 -43.38
C SER A 414 -21.14 0.28 -43.06
N SER A 415 -20.66 -0.75 -43.75
CA SER A 415 -19.30 -1.25 -43.88
C SER A 415 -18.34 -0.24 -44.50
N GLY A 416 -17.08 -0.25 -44.07
CA GLY A 416 -15.98 0.31 -44.85
C GLY A 416 -14.68 0.43 -44.08
N SER A 417 -13.83 -0.60 -44.13
CA SER A 417 -12.37 -0.43 -44.03
C SER A 417 -11.82 -0.08 -45.41
N PRO A 418 -10.78 0.76 -45.48
CA PRO A 418 -9.47 0.19 -45.84
C PRO A 418 -8.28 0.80 -45.08
N ARG A 419 -7.38 -0.12 -44.71
CA ARG A 419 -5.90 -0.12 -44.83
C ARG A 419 -5.08 1.19 -44.72
N ASP A 420 -4.04 1.04 -43.90
CA ASP A 420 -2.66 1.47 -44.06
C ASP A 420 -2.35 2.97 -44.22
N ALA A 421 -1.80 3.54 -43.15
CA ALA A 421 -0.79 4.59 -43.22
C ALA A 421 0.12 4.51 -41.99
N GLU A 422 1.25 3.83 -42.14
CA GLU A 422 2.46 4.11 -41.36
C GLU A 422 2.81 5.60 -41.52
N ALA A 423 2.93 6.31 -40.41
CA ALA A 423 3.61 7.59 -40.36
C ALA A 423 4.42 7.62 -39.06
N GLY A 424 5.74 7.41 -39.21
CA GLY A 424 6.70 7.46 -38.13
C GLY A 424 6.66 8.80 -37.39
N ARG A 425 6.93 8.73 -36.08
CA ARG A 425 7.33 9.89 -35.29
C ARG A 425 8.74 9.68 -34.76
N PRO A 426 9.56 10.74 -34.71
CA PRO A 426 11.00 10.64 -34.76
C PRO A 426 11.59 10.34 -33.38
N ALA A 427 12.70 9.61 -33.39
CA ALA A 427 13.66 9.58 -32.30
C ALA A 427 14.12 11.01 -31.98
N GLN A 428 13.86 11.46 -30.75
CA GLN A 428 14.55 12.62 -30.20
C GLN A 428 15.80 12.14 -29.47
N ALA A 429 16.94 12.46 -30.08
CA ALA A 429 18.25 12.45 -29.48
C ALA A 429 18.33 13.50 -28.36
N GLY A 430 19.24 13.23 -27.42
CA GLY A 430 19.27 13.84 -26.09
C GLY A 430 19.41 15.35 -26.07
N SER A 431 18.67 15.94 -25.14
CA SER A 431 19.08 17.14 -24.44
C SER A 431 19.43 16.73 -23.00
N GLU A 432 20.70 16.85 -22.63
CA GLU A 432 21.12 16.88 -21.23
C GLU A 432 20.56 18.16 -20.60
N SER A 433 19.30 18.13 -20.17
CA SER A 433 18.82 19.02 -19.12
C SER A 433 18.98 18.25 -17.81
N GLY A 434 19.89 18.68 -16.95
CA GLY A 434 20.00 18.12 -15.59
C GLY A 434 18.67 18.28 -14.89
N SER A 435 17.87 17.21 -14.86
CA SER A 435 16.64 17.17 -14.06
C SER A 435 17.09 17.29 -12.61
N ALA A 436 16.75 18.40 -11.96
CA ALA A 436 16.94 18.53 -10.53
C ALA A 436 16.16 17.39 -9.87
N ARG A 437 16.83 16.55 -9.06
CA ARG A 437 16.15 15.52 -8.26
C ARG A 437 15.19 16.19 -7.28
N HIS A 438 14.07 15.52 -6.99
CA HIS A 438 13.17 15.97 -5.91
C HIS A 438 13.87 16.05 -4.55
N LEU A 439 14.60 14.99 -4.17
CA LEU A 439 15.37 14.99 -2.93
C LEU A 439 16.60 15.90 -3.05
N PRO A 440 16.92 16.71 -2.02
CA PRO A 440 18.01 17.70 -2.04
C PRO A 440 19.40 17.05 -1.88
N LEU A 441 19.71 16.09 -2.76
CA LEU A 441 20.90 15.26 -2.79
C LEU A 441 21.75 15.59 -4.03
N THR A 442 23.05 15.73 -3.83
CA THR A 442 24.01 15.74 -4.94
C THR A 442 24.09 14.36 -5.60
N ASP A 443 24.66 14.30 -6.81
CA ASP A 443 24.85 13.03 -7.54
C ASP A 443 25.69 12.01 -6.77
N ALA A 444 26.71 12.50 -6.06
CA ALA A 444 27.59 11.65 -5.25
C ALA A 444 26.83 11.02 -4.07
N GLU A 445 26.02 11.82 -3.37
CA GLU A 445 25.24 11.35 -2.21
C GLU A 445 24.12 10.41 -2.64
N ALA A 446 23.39 10.73 -3.70
CA ALA A 446 22.39 9.83 -4.26
C ALA A 446 23.05 8.50 -4.68
N GLY A 447 24.23 8.56 -5.32
CA GLY A 447 25.02 7.39 -5.68
C GLY A 447 25.36 6.49 -4.48
N LEU A 448 25.78 7.09 -3.37
CA LEU A 448 26.08 6.38 -2.12
C LEU A 448 24.81 5.75 -1.49
N LEU A 449 23.71 6.52 -1.45
CA LEU A 449 22.46 6.12 -0.80
C LEU A 449 21.75 4.96 -1.53
N ARG A 450 21.94 4.80 -2.85
CA ARG A 450 21.37 3.69 -3.66
C ARG A 450 21.79 2.30 -3.18
N SER A 451 22.90 2.17 -2.45
CA SER A 451 23.31 0.88 -1.90
C SER A 451 22.48 0.47 -0.68
N TYR A 452 21.87 1.43 0.01
CA TYR A 452 21.14 1.21 1.25
C TYR A 452 19.62 1.34 1.07
N PHE A 453 19.19 2.12 0.08
CA PHE A 453 17.81 2.46 -0.18
C PHE A 453 17.39 2.12 -1.63
N PRO A 454 16.10 1.80 -1.87
CA PRO A 454 15.05 1.66 -0.87
C PRO A 454 15.28 0.46 0.07
N LEU A 455 14.78 0.57 1.30
CA LEU A 455 14.77 -0.54 2.25
C LEU A 455 13.97 -1.70 1.66
N PRO A 456 14.43 -2.97 1.79
CA PRO A 456 13.56 -4.09 1.49
C PRO A 456 12.41 -4.07 2.50
N PHE A 457 11.18 -4.03 2.00
CA PHE A 457 9.97 -3.94 2.83
C PHE A 457 8.92 -4.92 2.31
N PRO A 458 8.18 -5.63 3.19
CA PRO A 458 7.17 -6.58 2.74
C PRO A 458 6.02 -5.89 1.99
N TYR A 459 5.47 -6.58 0.98
CA TYR A 459 4.23 -6.16 0.34
C TYR A 459 3.09 -6.15 1.38
N THR A 460 2.38 -5.04 1.50
CA THR A 460 1.41 -4.85 2.59
C THR A 460 0.06 -5.49 2.33
N ALA A 461 -0.37 -5.67 1.08
CA ALA A 461 -1.59 -6.40 0.73
C ALA A 461 -1.35 -7.91 0.57
N GLY A 462 -0.49 -8.46 1.44
CA GLY A 462 -0.25 -9.89 1.58
C GLY A 462 -1.06 -10.49 2.73
N LEU A 463 -0.57 -11.59 3.30
CA LEU A 463 -1.25 -12.32 4.37
C LEU A 463 -1.42 -11.51 5.67
N SER A 464 -0.48 -10.62 5.98
CA SER A 464 -0.52 -9.81 7.21
C SER A 464 -1.26 -8.48 7.03
N TYR A 465 -2.13 -8.35 6.01
CA TYR A 465 -2.96 -7.16 5.77
C TYR A 465 -4.03 -6.97 6.86
N ILE A 466 -4.37 -5.71 7.17
CA ILE A 466 -5.20 -5.29 8.33
C ILE A 466 -6.24 -4.25 7.92
#